data_AF-A0A7X7U1C8-F1
#
_entry.id   AF-A0A7X7U1C8-F1
#
_cell.length_a   1.000
_cell.length_b   1.000
_cell.length_c   1.000
_cell.angle_alpha   90.00
_cell.angle_beta   90.00
_cell.angle_gamma   90.00
#
_symmetry.space_group_name_H-M   'P 1'
#
loop_
_entity.id
_entity.type
_entity.pdbx_description
1 polymer ?
#
loop_
_entity_poly.entity_id
_entity_poly.type
_entity_poly.pdbx_seq_one_letter_code
_entity_poly.pdbx_strand_id
1 'polypeptide(L)' 'DPLAGIVADEHLSQLGRAMEHLDLEERTVLLLHYSDGLSYREMGEVLGRPDGTLKWVTSRALEKLRKQLAGKVEP' A
#
# COMPACT_ATOMS: atom_id res chain seq x y z
N ASP A 1 20.05 3.22 -18.46
CA ASP A 1 19.24 4.21 -19.18
C ASP A 1 18.82 5.30 -18.17
N PRO A 2 19.29 6.54 -18.32
CA PRO A 2 18.98 7.63 -17.39
C PRO A 2 17.50 8.01 -17.36
N LEU A 3 16.75 7.82 -18.45
CA LEU A 3 15.31 8.13 -18.49
C LEU A 3 14.51 7.18 -17.61
N ALA A 4 14.84 5.88 -17.64
CA ALA A 4 14.21 4.89 -16.77
C ALA A 4 14.39 5.20 -15.28
N GLY A 5 15.56 5.73 -14.89
CA GLY A 5 15.83 6.13 -13.51
C GLY A 5 14.96 7.31 -13.04
N ILE A 6 14.79 8.33 -13.88
CA ILE A 6 13.97 9.50 -13.58
C ILE A 6 12.48 9.11 -13.44
N VAL A 7 11.98 8.26 -14.33
CA VAL A 7 10.58 7.78 -14.27
C VAL A 7 10.33 6.97 -13.00
N ALA A 8 11.26 6.10 -12.60
CA ALA A 8 11.14 5.32 -11.37
C ALA A 8 11.10 6.21 -10.11
N ASP A 9 11.91 7.26 -10.06
CA ASP A 9 11.94 8.22 -8.94
C ASP A 9 10.62 9.00 -8.82
N GLU A 10 10.04 9.43 -9.94
CA GLU A 10 8.73 10.09 -9.96
C GLU A 10 7.62 9.14 -9.50
N HIS A 11 7.60 7.89 -9.97
CA HIS A 11 6.63 6.89 -9.51
C HIS A 11 6.75 6.62 -8.00
N LEU A 12 7.98 6.52 -7.47
CA LEU A 12 8.22 6.33 -6.05
C LEU A 12 7.73 7.54 -5.24
N SER A 13 7.99 8.75 -5.73
CA SER A 13 7.50 10.00 -5.13
C SER A 13 5.97 10.09 -5.14
N GLN A 14 5.31 9.67 -6.22
CA GLN A 14 3.85 9.60 -6.30
C GLN A 14 3.25 8.59 -5.32
N LEU A 15 3.86 7.40 -5.21
CA LEU A 15 3.45 6.40 -4.24
C LEU A 15 3.62 6.92 -2.81
N GLY A 16 4.75 7.55 -2.50
CA GLY A 16 5.00 8.17 -1.19
C GLY A 16 3.88 9.14 -0.79
N ARG A 17 3.52 10.07 -1.69
CA ARG A 17 2.41 11.02 -1.47
C ARG A 17 1.04 10.31 -1.33
N ALA A 18 0.79 9.24 -2.07
CA ALA A 18 -0.44 8.47 -1.93
C ALA A 18 -0.51 7.75 -0.57
N MET A 19 0.61 7.22 -0.08
CA MET A 19 0.71 6.54 1.22
C MET A 19 0.44 7.48 2.40
N GLU A 20 0.65 8.80 2.27
CA GLU A 20 0.30 9.81 3.28
C GLU A 20 -1.21 9.89 3.55
N HIS A 21 -2.05 9.43 2.64
CA HIS A 21 -3.51 9.42 2.78
C HIS A 21 -4.06 8.17 3.49
N LEU A 22 -3.18 7.21 3.78
CA LEU A 22 -3.52 6.04 4.56
C LEU A 22 -3.35 6.34 6.05
N ASP A 23 -4.28 5.83 6.84
CA ASP A 23 -4.07 5.81 8.29
C ASP A 23 -2.98 4.78 8.68
N LEU A 24 -2.63 4.77 9.96
CA LEU A 24 -1.57 3.91 10.46
C LEU A 24 -1.91 2.42 10.28
N GLU A 25 -3.17 2.03 10.46
CA GLU A 25 -3.59 0.63 10.35
C GLU A 25 -3.51 0.17 8.89
N GLU A 26 -4.02 0.98 7.96
CA GLU A 26 -3.95 0.76 6.52
C GLU A 26 -2.51 0.66 6.02
N ARG A 27 -1.62 1.55 6.47
CA ARG A 27 -0.19 1.50 6.11
C ARG A 27 0.49 0.26 6.68
N THR A 28 0.19 -0.10 7.92
CA THR A 28 0.80 -1.25 8.60
C THR A 28 0.45 -2.55 7.89
N VAL A 29 -0.83 -2.76 7.52
CA VAL A 29 -1.22 -4.00 6.82
C VAL A 29 -0.56 -4.13 5.44
N LEU A 30 -0.35 -3.02 4.73
CA LEU A 30 0.34 -3.04 3.44
C LEU A 30 1.83 -3.37 3.59
N LEU A 31 2.51 -2.80 4.59
CA LEU A 31 3.92 -3.09 4.85
C LEU A 31 4.11 -4.56 5.22
N LEU A 32 3.35 -5.06 6.19
CA LEU A 32 3.45 -6.46 6.61
C LEU A 32 3.15 -7.43 5.46
N HIS A 33 2.17 -7.12 4.61
CA HIS A 33 1.82 -8.02 3.51
C HIS A 33 2.79 -7.95 2.33
N TYR A 34 3.16 -6.76 1.86
CA TYR A 34 3.90 -6.57 0.61
C TYR A 34 5.40 -6.34 0.80
N SER A 35 5.83 -5.74 1.91
CA SER A 35 7.26 -5.58 2.23
C SER A 35 7.77 -6.82 2.95
N ASP A 36 7.05 -7.28 3.96
CA ASP A 36 7.52 -8.38 4.83
C ASP A 36 7.02 -9.76 4.35
N GLY A 37 6.08 -9.79 3.39
CA GLY A 37 5.60 -11.02 2.77
C GLY A 37 4.68 -11.87 3.65
N LEU A 38 4.16 -11.32 4.75
CA LEU A 38 3.31 -12.08 5.67
C LEU A 38 1.95 -12.41 5.04
N SER A 39 1.47 -13.61 5.29
CA SER A 39 0.09 -14.00 5.01
C SER A 39 -0.88 -13.30 5.98
N TYR A 40 -2.16 -13.22 5.62
CA TYR A 40 -3.19 -12.67 6.51
C TYR A 40 -3.28 -13.41 7.86
N ARG A 41 -2.96 -14.70 7.87
CA ARG A 41 -2.94 -15.52 9.09
C ARG A 41 -1.81 -15.09 10.01
N GLU A 42 -0.58 -14.98 9.49
CA GLU A 42 0.60 -14.53 10.24
C GLU A 42 0.43 -13.09 10.73
N MET A 43 -0.14 -12.21 9.89
CA MET A 43 -0.50 -10.86 10.32
C MET A 43 -1.53 -10.87 11.45
N GLY A 44 -2.50 -11.79 11.42
CA GLY A 44 -3.50 -11.96 12.49
C GLY A 44 -2.85 -12.38 13.81
N GLU A 45 -1.86 -13.28 13.75
CA GLU A 45 -1.05 -13.70 14.90
C GLU A 45 -0.23 -12.52 15.47
N VAL A 46 0.38 -11.69 14.61
CA VAL A 46 1.19 -10.52 15.03
C VAL A 46 0.35 -9.38 15.59
N LEU A 47 -0.78 -9.07 14.95
CA LEU A 47 -1.60 -7.89 15.26
C LEU A 47 -2.76 -8.17 16.23
N GLY A 48 -3.04 -9.45 16.54
CA GLY A 48 -4.20 -9.84 17.34
C GLY A 48 -5.53 -9.50 16.65
N ARG A 49 -5.59 -9.62 15.32
CA ARG A 49 -6.75 -9.24 14.48
C ARG A 49 -7.24 -10.45 13.66
N PRO A 50 -8.54 -10.59 13.39
CA PRO A 50 -9.04 -11.62 12.49
C PRO A 50 -8.58 -11.41 11.04
N ASP A 51 -8.25 -12.50 10.33
CA ASP A 51 -7.85 -12.48 8.91
C ASP A 51 -8.85 -11.73 8.03
N GLY A 52 -10.15 -11.90 8.30
CA GLY A 52 -11.22 -11.22 7.55
C GLY A 52 -11.16 -9.69 7.69
N THR A 53 -10.85 -9.20 8.88
CA THR A 53 -10.63 -7.76 9.14
C THR A 53 -9.40 -7.28 8.39
N LEU A 54 -8.30 -8.02 8.45
CA LEU A 54 -7.05 -7.65 7.76
C LEU A 54 -7.21 -7.61 6.24
N LYS A 55 -7.95 -8.57 5.65
CA LYS A 55 -8.33 -8.54 4.23
C LYS A 55 -9.16 -7.31 3.89
N TRP A 56 -10.13 -6.95 4.72
CA TRP A 56 -10.96 -5.76 4.51
C TRP A 56 -10.14 -4.47 4.57
N VAL A 57 -9.30 -4.30 5.59
CA VAL A 57 -8.41 -3.12 5.73
C VAL A 57 -7.48 -3.04 4.53
N THR A 58 -6.85 -4.15 4.14
CA THR A 58 -5.93 -4.19 2.98
C THR A 58 -6.63 -3.78 1.69
N SER A 59 -7.84 -4.30 1.44
CA SER A 59 -8.64 -3.92 0.27
C SER A 59 -8.98 -2.43 0.26
N ARG A 60 -9.39 -1.88 1.41
CA ARG A 60 -9.72 -0.46 1.57
C ARG A 60 -8.50 0.43 1.36
N ALA A 61 -7.35 0.05 1.91
CA ALA A 61 -6.08 0.76 1.72
C ALA A 61 -5.69 0.81 0.24
N LEU A 62 -5.75 -0.34 -0.46
CA LEU A 62 -5.47 -0.41 -1.90
C LEU A 62 -6.46 0.43 -2.72
N GLU A 63 -7.74 0.46 -2.35
CA GLU A 63 -8.72 1.33 -3.02
C GLU A 63 -8.38 2.82 -2.86
N LYS A 64 -7.97 3.25 -1.66
CA LYS A 64 -7.50 4.63 -1.42
C LYS A 64 -6.29 4.95 -2.28
N LEU A 65 -5.27 4.08 -2.31
CA LEU A 65 -4.09 4.28 -3.15
C LEU A 65 -4.46 4.37 -4.63
N ARG A 66 -5.34 3.48 -5.13
CA ARG A 66 -5.82 3.54 -6.52
C ARG A 66 -6.50 4.86 -6.82
N LYS A 67 -7.34 5.40 -5.94
CA LYS A 67 -7.99 6.71 -6.14
C LYS A 67 -6.97 7.86 -6.19
N GLN A 68 -5.93 7.81 -5.35
CA GLN A 68 -4.88 8.84 -5.33
C GLN A 68 -3.96 8.79 -6.55
N LEU A 69 -3.73 7.60 -7.10
CA LEU A 69 -2.86 7.40 -8.26
C LEU A 69 -3.61 7.52 -9.59
N ALA A 70 -4.88 7.10 -9.68
CA ALA A 70 -5.69 7.18 -10.90
C ALA A 70 -5.99 8.62 -11.35
N GLY A 71 -5.86 9.61 -10.47
CA GLY A 71 -5.93 11.03 -10.84
C GLY A 71 -4.62 11.62 -11.34
N LYS A 72 -3.52 10.86 -11.40
CA LYS A 72 -2.16 11.34 -11.71
C LYS A 72 -1.42 10.53 -12.79
N VAL A 73 -2.03 9.46 -13.28
CA VAL A 73 -1.57 8.75 -14.47
C VAL A 73 -2.38 9.31 -15.64
N GLU A 74 -1.80 10.25 -16.39
CA GLU A 74 -2.32 10.54 -17.74
C GLU A 74 -2.20 9.26 -18.59
N PRO A 75 -3.16 9.00 -19.50
CA PRO A 75 -3.13 7.85 -20.39
C PRO A 75 -1.89 7.81 -21.30
#